data_AF-A0A8J9SDD5-F1
#
_entry.id   AF-A0A8J9SDD5-F1
#
_cell.length_a   1.000
_cell.length_b   1.000
_cell.length_c   1.000
_cell.angle_alpha   90.00
_cell.angle_beta   90.00
_cell.angle_gamma   90.00
#
_symmetry.space_group_name_H-M   'P 1'
#
loop_
_entity.id
_entity.type
_entity.pdbx_description
1 polymer ?
#
loop_
_entity_poly.entity_id
_entity_poly.type
_entity_poly.pdbx_seq_one_letter_code
_entity_poly.pdbx_strand_id
1 'polypeptide(L)' 'DLANWLRCARNRGYYIVGIEQTSSSVSLCEFQYPDAPTVLLLGKEKEGIPVEYLQLVDQCVEIPQLGIIRSLNVHVSGA' A
#
# COMPACT_ATOMS: atom_id res chain seq x y z
N ASP A 1 13.50 12.64 -2.99
CA ASP A 1 13.63 11.18 -3.13
C ASP A 1 12.59 10.52 -2.23
N LEU A 2 11.74 9.65 -2.81
CA LEU A 2 10.60 9.03 -2.12
C LEU A 2 11.07 8.04 -1.04
N ALA A 3 12.10 7.24 -1.32
CA ALA A 3 12.61 6.25 -0.37
C ALA A 3 13.07 6.91 0.95
N ASN A 4 13.81 8.01 0.84
CA ASN A 4 14.23 8.78 2.02
C ASN A 4 13.05 9.43 2.75
N TRP A 5 12.04 9.91 2.03
CA TRP A 5 10.85 10.48 2.66
C TRP A 5 10.06 9.42 3.45
N LEU A 6 9.87 8.21 2.89
CA LEU A 6 9.23 7.09 3.58
C LEU A 6 9.97 6.71 4.87
N ARG A 7 11.31 6.61 4.83
CA ARG A 7 12.12 6.35 6.03
C ARG A 7 11.94 7.44 7.10
N CYS A 8 11.93 8.70 6.69
CA CYS A 8 11.69 9.83 7.60
C CYS A 8 10.27 9.80 8.19
N ALA A 9 9.26 9.44 7.41
CA ALA A 9 7.88 9.30 7.88
C ALA A 9 7.78 8.18 8.93
N ARG A 10 8.37 7.01 8.66
CA ARG A 10 8.46 5.91 9.64
C ARG A 10 9.12 6.38 10.95
N ASN A 11 10.24 7.11 10.87
CA ASN A 11 10.93 7.65 12.05
C ASN A 11 10.09 8.68 12.84
N ARG A 12 9.07 9.28 12.22
CA ARG A 12 8.10 10.17 12.88
C ARG A 12 6.91 9.43 13.48
N GLY A 13 6.90 8.09 13.41
CA GLY A 13 5.83 7.25 13.95
C GLY A 13 4.69 6.98 12.98
N TYR A 14 4.87 7.24 11.67
CA TYR A 14 3.86 6.84 10.68
C TYR A 14 3.95 5.35 10.37
N TYR A 15 2.80 4.73 10.16
CA TYR A 15 2.67 3.38 9.64
C TYR A 15 2.42 3.43 8.13
N ILE A 16 3.27 2.79 7.34
CA ILE A 16 3.28 2.89 5.88
C ILE A 16 2.59 1.66 5.31
N VAL A 17 1.46 1.87 4.63
CA VAL A 17 0.68 0.82 3.99
C VAL A 17 0.80 0.95 2.48
N GLY A 18 1.29 -0.10 1.81
CA GLY A 18 1.24 -0.21 0.36
C GLY A 18 -0.10 -0.76 -0.09
N ILE A 19 -0.84 -0.03 -0.93
CA ILE A 19 -2.07 -0.55 -1.55
C ILE A 19 -1.67 -1.23 -2.85
N GLU A 20 -1.44 -2.54 -2.77
CA GLU A 20 -0.94 -3.34 -3.88
C GLU A 20 -1.29 -4.81 -3.70
N GLN A 21 -1.52 -5.50 -4.82
CA GLN A 21 -1.74 -6.94 -4.85
C GLN A 21 -0.40 -7.68 -4.88
N THR A 22 -0.07 -8.38 -3.80
CA THR A 22 1.18 -9.13 -3.65
C THR A 22 0.90 -10.52 -3.09
N SER A 23 1.88 -11.43 -3.12
CA SER A 23 1.70 -12.74 -2.48
C SER A 23 1.59 -12.68 -0.94
N SER A 24 1.92 -11.53 -0.35
CA SER A 24 1.97 -11.29 1.10
C SER A 24 1.02 -10.17 1.55
N SER A 25 0.12 -9.71 0.68
CA SER A 25 -0.86 -8.68 1.05
C SER A 25 -1.91 -9.27 1.99
N VAL A 26 -2.39 -8.42 2.89
CA VAL A 26 -3.55 -8.70 3.74
C VAL A 26 -4.78 -8.14 3.03
N SER A 27 -5.88 -8.88 3.05
CA SER A 27 -7.16 -8.40 2.55
C SER A 27 -7.59 -7.15 3.32
N LEU A 28 -8.05 -6.11 2.61
CA LEU A 28 -8.58 -4.90 3.22
C LEU A 28 -9.72 -5.20 4.22
N CYS A 29 -10.49 -6.25 3.98
CA CYS A 29 -11.58 -6.67 4.87
C CYS A 29 -11.08 -7.20 6.23
N GLU A 30 -9.84 -7.66 6.30
CA GLU A 30 -9.21 -8.25 7.49
C GLU A 30 -8.12 -7.33 8.07
N PHE A 31 -7.79 -6.26 7.36
CA PHE A 31 -6.74 -5.34 7.77
C PHE A 31 -7.16 -4.55 9.01
N GLN A 32 -6.36 -4.69 10.07
CA GLN A 32 -6.52 -3.92 11.30
C GLN A 32 -5.70 -2.64 11.19
N TYR A 33 -6.39 -1.49 11.15
CA TYR A 33 -5.71 -0.20 11.13
C TYR A 33 -4.95 0.01 12.44
N PRO A 34 -3.68 0.45 12.37
CA PRO A 34 -2.92 0.80 13.55
C PRO A 34 -3.44 2.10 14.17
N ASP A 35 -3.22 2.29 15.47
CA ASP A 35 -3.47 3.57 16.16
C ASP A 35 -2.51 4.69 15.72
N ALA A 36 -1.44 4.34 15.00
CA ALA A 36 -0.46 5.26 14.45
C ALA A 36 -0.97 5.97 13.19
N PRO A 37 -0.55 7.22 12.92
CA PRO A 37 -0.92 7.91 11.69
C PRO A 37 -0.43 7.12 10.47
N THR A 38 -1.33 6.90 9.51
CA THR A 38 -1.08 6.00 8.38
C THR A 38 -0.73 6.77 7.10
N VAL A 39 0.29 6.33 6.39
CA VAL A 39 0.61 6.76 5.02
C VAL A 39 0.16 5.66 4.06
N LEU A 40 -0.70 6.02 3.10
CA LEU A 40 -1.06 5.13 1.99
C LEU A 40 -0.12 5.39 0.82
N LEU A 41 0.62 4.35 0.42
CA LEU A 41 1.43 4.34 -0.78
C LEU A 41 0.64 3.64 -1.89
N LEU A 42 0.25 4.40 -2.91
CA LEU A 42 -0.48 3.88 -4.07
C LEU A 42 0.49 3.57 -5.21
N GLY A 43 0.25 2.45 -5.90
CA GLY A 43 0.98 2.09 -7.11
C GLY A 43 0.61 2.96 -8.31
N LYS A 44 1.53 3.12 -9.25
CA LYS A 44 1.25 3.79 -10.53
C LYS A 44 0.38 2.88 -11.41
N GLU A 45 -0.47 3.45 -12.27
CA GLU A 45 -1.26 2.61 -13.18
C GLU A 45 -0.37 1.71 -14.03
N LYS A 46 -0.77 0.44 -14.16
CA LYS A 46 -0.07 -0.64 -14.88
C LYS A 46 1.25 -1.11 -14.27
N GLU A 47 2.02 -0.22 -13.65
CA GLU A 47 3.36 -0.52 -13.11
C GLU A 47 3.33 -0.89 -11.62
N GLY A 48 2.27 -0.53 -10.90
CA GLY A 48 2.14 -0.83 -9.47
C GLY A 48 3.13 -0.05 -8.61
N ILE A 49 3.41 -0.57 -7.41
CA ILE A 49 4.46 -0.08 -6.52
C ILE A 49 5.79 -0.76 -6.87
N PRO A 50 6.85 0.00 -7.24
CA PRO A 50 8.18 -0.56 -7.45
C PRO A 50 8.71 -1.33 -6.23
N VAL A 51 9.46 -2.42 -6.49
CA VAL A 51 10.00 -3.32 -5.45
C VAL A 51 10.82 -2.58 -4.39
N GLU A 52 11.58 -1.56 -4.78
CA GLU A 52 12.37 -0.71 -3.89
C GLU A 52 11.52 0.01 -2.82
N TYR A 53 10.24 0.31 -3.11
CA TYR A 53 9.31 0.91 -2.16
C TYR A 53 8.48 -0.13 -1.43
N LEU A 54 8.16 -1.28 -2.05
CA LEU A 54 7.53 -2.40 -1.36
C LEU A 54 8.39 -2.91 -0.19
N GLN A 55 9.71 -2.85 -0.29
CA GLN A 55 10.62 -3.19 0.82
C GLN A 55 10.60 -2.16 1.97
N LEU A 56 9.98 -1.00 1.76
CA LEU A 56 9.92 0.10 2.72
C LEU A 56 8.54 0.29 3.35
N VAL A 57 7.52 -0.45 2.91
CA VAL A 57 6.20 -0.43 3.58
C VAL A 57 6.25 -1.32 4.82
N ASP A 58 5.38 -1.04 5.79
CA ASP A 58 5.19 -1.88 6.96
C ASP A 58 4.23 -3.04 6.66
N GLN A 59 3.26 -2.82 5.78
CA GLN A 59 2.31 -3.85 5.32
C GLN A 59 1.80 -3.55 3.90
N CYS A 60 1.57 -4.60 3.11
CA CYS A 60 0.78 -4.51 1.88
C CYS A 60 -0.66 -4.89 2.16
N VAL A 61 -1.60 -4.09 1.64
CA VAL A 61 -3.03 -4.33 1.74
C VAL A 61 -3.61 -4.36 0.33
N GLU A 62 -4.45 -5.35 0.08
CA GLU A 62 -5.14 -5.50 -1.20
C GLU A 62 -6.65 -5.38 -1.07
N ILE A 63 -7.30 -4.85 -2.11
CA ILE A 63 -8.76 -4.84 -2.21
C ILE A 63 -9.18 -6.14 -2.90
N PRO A 64 -9.93 -7.04 -2.24
CA PRO A 64 -10.40 -8.27 -2.86
C PRO A 64 -11.26 -7.97 -4.09
N GLN A 65 -10.95 -8.62 -5.21
CA GLN A 65 -11.72 -8.50 -6.46
C GLN A 65 -12.32 -9.86 -6.80
N LEU A 66 -13.64 -9.89 -7.04
CA LEU A 66 -14.39 -11.10 -7.37
C LEU A 66 -14.57 -11.29 -8.90
N GLY A 67 -14.01 -10.39 -9.70
CA GLY A 67 -14.13 -10.38 -11.16
C GLY A 67 -12.85 -10.82 -11.89
N ILE A 68 -12.92 -10.86 -13.22
CA ILE A 68 -11.79 -11.22 -14.10
C ILE A 68 -10.82 -10.06 -14.37
N ILE A 69 -11.18 -8.85 -13.96
CA ILE A 69 -10.34 -7.66 -14.13
C ILE A 69 -9.21 -7.70 -13.11
N ARG A 70 -8.00 -7.40 -13.58
CA ARG A 70 -6.78 -7.55 -12.78
C ARG A 70 -6.71 -6.54 -11.62
N SER A 71 -7.11 -5.30 -11.84
CA SER A 71 -7.00 -4.24 -10.84
C SER A 71 -8.16 -3.24 -10.91
N LEU A 72 -8.47 -2.62 -9.77
CA LEU A 72 -9.27 -1.40 -9.72
C LEU A 72 -8.46 -0.21 -10.25
N ASN A 73 -9.14 0.91 -10.50
CA ASN A 73 -8.48 2.17 -10.79
C ASN A 73 -7.80 2.72 -9.52
N VAL A 74 -6.59 3.25 -9.63
CA VAL A 74 -5.80 3.72 -8.49
C VAL A 74 -6.52 4.78 -7.63
N HIS A 75 -7.30 5.69 -8.25
CA HIS A 75 -8.09 6.68 -7.51
C HIS A 75 -9.25 6.02 -6.75
N VAL A 76 -9.89 5.00 -7.34
CA VAL A 76 -10.94 4.22 -6.66
C VAL A 76 -10.35 3.39 -5.51
N SER A 77 -9.12 2.91 -5.66
CA SER A 77 -8.42 2.19 -4.59
C SER A 77 -8.00 3.07 -3.41
N GLY A 78 -7.82 4.37 -3.63
CA GLY A 78 -7.43 5.32 -2.58
C GLY A 78 -8.61 6.04 -1.90
N ALA A 79 -9.84 5.87 -2.41
CA ALA A 79 -11.05 6.50 -1.89
C ALA A 79 -11.72 5.64 -0.82
#